data_AF-A0A0L9TPP1-F1
#
_entry.id   AF-A0A0L9TPP1-F1
#
_cell.length_a   1.000
_cell.length_b   1.000
_cell.length_c   1.000
_cell.angle_alpha   90.00
_cell.angle_beta   90.00
_cell.angle_gamma   90.00
#
_symmetry.space_group_name_H-M   'P 1'
#
loop_
_entity.id
_entity.type
_entity.pdbx_description
1 polymer ?
#
loop_
_entity_poly.entity_id
_entity_poly.type
_entity_poly.pdbx_seq_one_letter_code
_entity_poly.pdbx_strand_id
1 'polypeptide(L)'
;MAASPSDDVVRNGAPSTSSVIDFLSLCQNLKTTKRTGWSLKGVKNPESIADHMYRMGLMALIAPDVPGFDRNKCIKLAIVHDIAEAIIGDITPIDGVSKKEKTYLEKTALDHMCEVLGGGSAATEITKLWMEYESNFSLEAKFVKDLDKVEMILQALEYEDGETIF
;
A
#
# COMPACT_ATOMS: atom_id res chain seq x y z
N MET A 1 -42.08 23.82 19.90
CA MET A 1 -40.60 23.79 19.77
C MET A 1 -40.29 22.89 18.60
N ALA A 2 -39.84 23.47 17.48
CA ALA A 2 -39.51 22.73 16.27
C ALA A 2 -38.23 21.92 16.51
N ALA A 3 -38.24 20.66 16.12
CA ALA A 3 -37.07 19.80 16.11
C ALA A 3 -35.97 20.44 15.24
N SER A 4 -34.75 20.46 15.77
CA SER A 4 -33.54 20.84 15.04
C SER A 4 -33.39 19.96 13.78
N PRO A 5 -33.05 20.54 12.62
CA PRO A 5 -32.81 19.75 11.42
C PRO A 5 -31.59 18.86 11.68
N SER A 6 -31.80 17.56 11.49
CA SER A 6 -30.87 16.51 11.84
C SER A 6 -29.57 16.60 11.04
N ASP A 7 -28.48 16.18 11.68
CA ASP A 7 -27.11 16.00 11.14
C ASP A 7 -27.02 14.99 9.97
N ASP A 8 -28.15 14.60 9.38
CA ASP A 8 -28.24 13.52 8.37
C ASP A 8 -27.84 13.97 6.96
N VAL A 9 -27.69 15.28 6.72
CA VAL A 9 -27.48 15.82 5.36
C VAL A 9 -26.01 15.74 4.89
N VAL A 10 -25.05 15.41 5.78
CA VAL A 10 -23.61 15.32 5.44
C VAL A 10 -23.14 13.89 5.15
N ARG A 11 -23.99 12.87 5.35
CA ARG A 11 -23.59 11.45 5.39
C ARG A 11 -23.56 10.69 4.05
N ASN A 12 -23.65 11.36 2.90
CA ASN A 12 -23.65 10.65 1.62
C ASN A 12 -22.23 10.22 1.20
N GLY A 13 -21.81 9.02 1.65
CA GLY A 13 -20.70 8.26 1.07
C GLY A 13 -19.44 8.11 1.92
N ALA A 14 -19.43 8.62 3.16
CA ALA A 14 -18.32 8.42 4.10
C ALA A 14 -18.48 7.09 4.86
N PRO A 15 -17.37 6.36 5.10
CA PRO A 15 -17.40 5.10 5.83
C PRO A 15 -17.81 5.31 7.29
N SER A 16 -18.47 4.32 7.89
CA SER A 16 -18.80 4.36 9.33
C SER A 16 -17.53 4.28 10.18
N THR A 17 -17.55 4.82 11.40
CA THR A 17 -16.39 4.73 12.31
C THR A 17 -15.96 3.28 12.56
N SER A 18 -16.91 2.35 12.70
CA SER A 18 -16.60 0.92 12.88
C SER A 18 -15.89 0.37 11.65
N SER A 19 -16.43 0.61 10.45
CA SER A 19 -15.84 0.18 9.18
C SER A 19 -14.41 0.70 8.99
N VAL A 20 -14.15 1.95 9.37
CA VAL A 20 -12.81 2.54 9.35
C VAL A 20 -11.88 1.80 10.33
N ILE A 21 -12.33 1.54 11.56
CA ILE A 21 -11.53 0.80 12.55
C ILE A 21 -11.25 -0.62 12.07
N ASP A 22 -12.23 -1.31 11.47
CA ASP A 22 -12.07 -2.67 10.95
C ASP A 22 -11.07 -2.70 9.78
N PHE A 23 -11.16 -1.75 8.85
CA PHE A 23 -10.19 -1.59 7.75
C PHE A 23 -8.77 -1.31 8.28
N LEU A 24 -8.63 -0.42 9.25
CA LEU A 24 -7.33 -0.10 9.86
C LEU A 24 -6.76 -1.28 10.65
N SER A 25 -7.62 -2.05 11.32
CA SER A 25 -7.24 -3.28 12.03
C SER A 25 -6.72 -4.33 11.05
N LEU A 26 -7.35 -4.45 9.88
CA LEU A 26 -6.87 -5.32 8.81
C LEU A 26 -5.50 -4.85 8.27
N CYS A 27 -5.31 -3.54 8.06
CA CYS A 27 -4.04 -2.97 7.65
C CYS A 27 -2.91 -3.14 8.68
N GLN A 28 -3.22 -3.44 9.94
CA GLN A 28 -2.19 -3.76 10.95
C GLN A 28 -1.31 -4.92 10.50
N ASN A 29 -1.86 -5.87 9.73
CA ASN A 29 -1.11 -7.03 9.24
C ASN A 29 0.14 -6.61 8.45
N LEU A 30 0.12 -5.48 7.75
CA LEU A 30 1.29 -4.95 7.03
C LEU A 30 2.46 -4.62 7.95
N LYS A 31 2.20 -4.29 9.22
CA LYS A 31 3.24 -4.02 10.24
C LYS A 31 3.86 -5.31 10.78
N THR A 32 3.12 -6.41 10.74
CA THR A 32 3.52 -7.70 11.32
C THR A 32 4.05 -8.66 10.26
N THR A 33 3.61 -8.55 9.02
CA THR A 33 4.10 -9.34 7.89
C THR A 33 5.47 -8.82 7.49
N LYS A 34 6.46 -9.69 7.63
CA LYS A 34 7.84 -9.43 7.22
C LYS A 34 8.01 -9.63 5.74
N ARG A 35 8.85 -8.80 5.11
CA ARG A 35 9.20 -8.99 3.70
C ARG A 35 9.86 -10.36 3.52
N THR A 36 9.19 -11.23 2.76
CA THR A 36 9.49 -12.66 2.64
C THR A 36 10.87 -12.86 2.02
N GLY A 37 11.26 -12.01 1.05
CA GLY A 37 12.57 -12.04 0.40
C GLY A 37 13.74 -12.02 1.40
N TRP A 38 13.70 -11.12 2.40
CA TRP A 38 14.74 -11.01 3.42
C TRP A 38 14.74 -12.19 4.39
N SER A 39 13.56 -12.67 4.77
CA SER A 39 13.40 -13.84 5.64
C SER A 39 14.03 -15.09 4.99
N LEU A 40 13.80 -15.29 3.69
CA LEU A 40 14.40 -16.39 2.92
C LEU A 40 15.92 -16.28 2.78
N LYS A 41 16.47 -15.06 2.88
CA LYS A 41 17.92 -14.79 2.87
C LYS A 41 18.55 -14.85 4.27
N GLY A 42 17.77 -15.16 5.31
CA GLY A 42 18.28 -15.30 6.67
C GLY A 42 18.62 -13.98 7.36
N VAL A 43 18.10 -12.85 6.85
CA VAL A 43 18.21 -11.56 7.53
C VAL A 43 17.53 -11.67 8.90
N LYS A 44 18.23 -11.23 9.95
CA LYS A 44 17.66 -11.16 11.31
C LYS A 44 16.77 -9.92 11.39
N ASN A 45 15.58 -10.06 11.98
CA ASN A 45 14.61 -8.97 12.14
C ASN A 45 14.35 -8.17 10.85
N PRO A 46 13.95 -8.82 9.75
CA PRO A 46 13.66 -8.13 8.50
C PRO A 46 12.57 -7.06 8.68
N GLU A 47 12.60 -6.06 7.81
CA GLU A 47 11.57 -5.03 7.72
C GLU A 47 10.18 -5.64 7.47
N SER A 48 9.15 -4.92 7.88
CA SER A 48 7.77 -5.22 7.51
C SER A 48 7.38 -4.58 6.18
N ILE A 49 6.28 -5.03 5.58
CA ILE A 49 5.74 -4.41 4.35
C ILE A 49 5.39 -2.93 4.60
N ALA A 50 4.94 -2.60 5.82
CA ALA A 50 4.66 -1.22 6.20
C ALA A 50 5.94 -0.34 6.26
N ASP A 51 7.09 -0.90 6.67
CA ASP A 51 8.36 -0.17 6.71
C ASP A 51 8.81 0.20 5.28
N HIS A 52 8.75 -0.77 4.37
CA HIS A 52 9.02 -0.61 2.94
C HIS A 52 8.14 0.49 2.32
N MET A 53 6.81 0.38 2.47
CA MET A 53 5.87 1.38 1.92
C MET A 53 6.05 2.76 2.53
N TYR A 54 6.42 2.85 3.81
CA TYR A 54 6.72 4.12 4.47
C TYR A 54 7.91 4.81 3.83
N ARG A 55 9.04 4.10 3.65
CA ARG A 55 10.23 4.70 3.05
C ARG A 55 10.01 5.06 1.58
N MET A 56 9.25 4.27 0.82
CA MET A 56 8.80 4.66 -0.52
C MET A 56 7.97 5.95 -0.52
N GLY A 57 7.06 6.12 0.44
CA GLY A 57 6.30 7.34 0.62
C GLY A 57 7.19 8.56 0.85
N LEU A 58 8.26 8.42 1.66
CA LEU A 58 9.27 9.46 1.85
C LEU A 58 10.05 9.75 0.57
N MET A 59 10.45 8.71 -0.18
CA MET A 59 11.16 8.88 -1.46
C MET A 59 10.30 9.64 -2.48
N ALA A 60 9.00 9.34 -2.55
CA ALA A 60 8.06 10.10 -3.36
C ALA A 60 7.90 11.54 -2.87
N LEU A 61 7.85 11.76 -1.55
CA LEU A 61 7.72 13.10 -0.94
C LEU A 61 8.90 14.02 -1.26
N ILE A 62 10.13 13.49 -1.26
CA ILE A 62 11.35 14.28 -1.57
C ILE A 62 11.66 14.37 -3.06
N ALA A 63 10.84 13.75 -3.92
CA ALA A 63 11.01 13.85 -5.37
C ALA A 63 10.80 15.31 -5.83
N PRO A 64 11.59 15.77 -6.82
CA PRO A 64 11.44 17.11 -7.36
C PRO A 64 10.09 17.26 -8.08
N ASP A 65 9.52 18.46 -8.03
CA ASP A 65 8.33 18.78 -8.81
C ASP A 65 8.70 18.92 -10.30
N VAL A 66 8.06 18.12 -11.15
CA VAL A 66 8.28 18.10 -12.60
C VAL A 66 6.95 18.42 -13.31
N PRO A 67 6.93 19.27 -14.36
CA PRO A 67 5.71 19.54 -15.11
C PRO A 67 5.07 18.26 -15.66
N GLY A 68 3.76 18.09 -15.41
CA GLY A 68 3.01 16.91 -15.85
C GLY A 68 3.14 15.68 -14.95
N PHE A 69 3.72 15.81 -13.77
CA PHE A 69 3.90 14.73 -12.79
C PHE A 69 3.22 15.09 -11.46
N ASP A 70 2.33 14.23 -10.96
CA ASP A 70 1.67 14.43 -9.67
C ASP A 70 2.40 13.70 -8.53
N ARG A 71 3.21 14.45 -7.78
CA ARG A 71 3.93 13.93 -6.61
C ARG A 71 2.98 13.40 -5.51
N ASN A 72 1.85 14.07 -5.29
CA ASN A 72 0.90 13.63 -4.25
C ASN A 72 0.26 12.29 -4.63
N LYS A 73 -0.01 12.08 -5.92
CA LYS A 73 -0.44 10.77 -6.41
C LYS A 73 0.63 9.70 -6.20
N CYS A 74 1.91 10.01 -6.40
CA CYS A 74 2.99 9.05 -6.15
C CYS A 74 3.08 8.61 -4.68
N ILE A 75 2.89 9.54 -3.74
CA ILE A 75 2.81 9.21 -2.31
C ILE A 75 1.62 8.27 -2.05
N LYS A 76 0.45 8.56 -2.62
CA LYS A 76 -0.74 7.71 -2.48
C LYS A 76 -0.55 6.32 -3.10
N LEU A 77 0.09 6.23 -4.26
CA LEU A 77 0.44 4.96 -4.90
C LEU A 77 1.39 4.16 -3.99
N ALA A 78 2.44 4.78 -3.46
CA ALA A 78 3.41 4.12 -2.60
C ALA A 78 2.76 3.48 -1.35
N ILE A 79 1.82 4.16 -0.69
CA ILE A 79 1.15 3.63 0.52
C ILE A 79 0.02 2.62 0.22
N VAL A 80 -0.40 2.47 -1.05
CA VAL A 80 -1.51 1.58 -1.44
C VAL A 80 -1.02 0.34 -2.20
N HIS A 81 0.15 0.39 -2.85
CA HIS A 81 0.50 -0.61 -3.86
C HIS A 81 0.53 -2.07 -3.32
N ASP A 82 1.10 -2.28 -2.13
CA ASP A 82 1.16 -3.59 -1.47
C ASP A 82 0.07 -3.77 -0.40
N ILE A 83 -0.97 -2.94 -0.38
CA ILE A 83 -2.00 -2.98 0.69
C ILE A 83 -2.71 -4.33 0.76
N ALA A 84 -2.86 -5.03 -0.38
CA ALA A 84 -3.51 -6.34 -0.47
C ALA A 84 -2.72 -7.43 0.27
N GLU A 85 -1.42 -7.25 0.46
CA GLU A 85 -0.55 -8.17 1.20
C GLU A 85 -0.91 -8.23 2.70
N ALA A 86 -1.74 -7.28 3.19
CA ALA A 86 -2.37 -7.36 4.51
C ALA A 86 -3.22 -8.63 4.69
N ILE A 87 -3.76 -9.18 3.59
CA ILE A 87 -4.57 -10.41 3.59
C ILE A 87 -3.75 -11.60 3.05
N ILE A 88 -3.07 -11.43 1.92
CA ILE A 88 -2.47 -12.56 1.19
C ILE A 88 -1.01 -12.82 1.55
N GLY A 89 -0.36 -11.93 2.30
CA GLY A 89 1.07 -11.97 2.58
C GLY A 89 1.95 -11.50 1.41
N ASP A 90 3.25 -11.37 1.66
CA ASP A 90 4.25 -11.01 0.64
C ASP A 90 4.59 -12.24 -0.21
N ILE A 91 3.90 -12.38 -1.34
CA ILE A 91 4.09 -13.47 -2.32
C ILE A 91 5.32 -13.17 -3.19
N THR A 92 6.28 -14.08 -3.17
CA THR A 92 7.57 -13.96 -3.84
C THR A 92 7.69 -14.87 -5.07
N PRO A 93 8.71 -14.67 -5.93
CA PRO A 93 8.94 -15.55 -7.07
C PRO A 93 9.19 -17.03 -6.72
N ILE A 94 9.63 -17.36 -5.49
CA ILE A 94 9.87 -18.76 -5.08
C ILE A 94 8.57 -19.52 -4.81
N ASP A 95 7.47 -18.81 -4.55
CA ASP A 95 6.17 -19.41 -4.25
C ASP A 95 5.51 -20.04 -5.49
N GLY A 96 6.06 -19.80 -6.68
CA GLY A 96 5.60 -20.42 -7.93
C GLY A 96 4.24 -19.91 -8.41
N VAL A 97 3.69 -18.88 -7.77
CA VAL A 97 2.42 -18.24 -8.14
C VAL A 97 2.61 -17.46 -9.44
N SER A 98 1.77 -17.74 -10.43
CA SER A 98 1.84 -17.02 -11.71
C SER A 98 1.46 -15.54 -11.53
N LYS A 99 1.99 -14.64 -12.36
CA LYS A 99 1.63 -13.21 -12.29
C LYS A 99 0.10 -12.99 -12.35
N LYS A 100 -0.59 -13.74 -13.21
CA LYS A 100 -2.05 -13.66 -13.37
C LYS A 100 -2.78 -14.05 -12.08
N GLU A 101 -2.30 -15.10 -11.42
CA GLU A 101 -2.86 -15.59 -10.17
C GLU A 101 -2.58 -14.62 -9.01
N LYS A 102 -1.35 -14.10 -8.90
CA LYS A 102 -0.99 -13.05 -7.92
C LYS A 102 -1.94 -11.85 -8.05
N THR A 103 -2.06 -11.28 -9.24
CA THR A 103 -2.97 -10.15 -9.49
C THR A 103 -4.43 -10.47 -9.15
N TYR A 104 -4.89 -11.70 -9.39
CA TYR A 104 -6.25 -12.11 -9.02
C TYR A 104 -6.45 -12.19 -7.49
N LEU A 105 -5.49 -12.79 -6.78
CA LEU A 105 -5.51 -12.89 -5.31
C LEU A 105 -5.48 -11.50 -4.66
N GLU A 106 -4.57 -10.64 -5.13
CA GLU A 106 -4.46 -9.26 -4.65
C GLU A 106 -5.72 -8.45 -4.92
N LYS A 107 -6.29 -8.56 -6.12
CA LYS A 107 -7.52 -7.85 -6.46
C LYS A 107 -8.68 -8.32 -5.57
N THR A 108 -8.78 -9.62 -5.33
CA THR A 108 -9.82 -10.20 -4.45
C THR A 108 -9.66 -9.71 -3.02
N ALA A 109 -8.44 -9.68 -2.52
CA ALA A 109 -8.12 -9.12 -1.20
C ALA A 109 -8.48 -7.63 -1.12
N LEU A 110 -8.06 -6.83 -2.11
CA LEU A 110 -8.36 -5.40 -2.17
C LEU A 110 -9.86 -5.11 -2.19
N ASP A 111 -10.63 -5.90 -2.94
CA ASP A 111 -12.09 -5.78 -3.00
C ASP A 111 -12.71 -6.05 -1.63
N HIS A 112 -12.26 -7.09 -0.93
CA HIS A 112 -12.69 -7.36 0.43
C HIS A 112 -12.33 -6.22 1.39
N MET A 113 -11.12 -5.66 1.32
CA MET A 113 -10.72 -4.51 2.15
C MET A 113 -11.63 -3.30 1.89
N CYS A 114 -11.97 -3.04 0.62
CA CYS A 114 -12.85 -1.96 0.21
C CYS A 114 -14.31 -2.16 0.68
N GLU A 115 -14.79 -3.40 0.72
CA GLU A 115 -16.08 -3.76 1.33
C GLU A 115 -16.07 -3.54 2.85
N VAL A 116 -15.02 -3.98 3.54
CA VAL A 116 -14.84 -3.76 4.99
C VAL A 116 -14.82 -2.26 5.32
N LEU A 117 -14.16 -1.45 4.49
CA LEU A 117 -14.18 0.00 4.62
C LEU A 117 -15.58 0.61 4.46
N GLY A 118 -16.54 -0.11 3.86
CA GLY A 118 -17.89 0.38 3.61
C GLY A 118 -18.06 1.06 2.25
N GLY A 119 -17.14 0.85 1.31
CA GLY A 119 -17.21 1.38 -0.04
C GLY A 119 -17.00 2.90 -0.13
N GLY A 120 -17.76 3.55 -1.01
CA GLY A 120 -17.71 5.01 -1.19
C GLY A 120 -16.49 5.52 -1.96
N SER A 121 -16.24 6.83 -1.85
CA SER A 121 -15.18 7.51 -2.61
C SER A 121 -13.78 7.05 -2.21
N ALA A 122 -13.54 6.80 -0.92
CA ALA A 122 -12.26 6.33 -0.42
C ALA A 122 -11.89 4.93 -0.96
N ALA A 123 -12.81 3.96 -0.87
CA ALA A 123 -12.61 2.63 -1.45
C ALA A 123 -12.40 2.69 -2.98
N THR A 124 -13.13 3.57 -3.65
CA THR A 124 -12.97 3.80 -5.10
C THR A 124 -11.58 4.36 -5.43
N GLU A 125 -11.08 5.30 -4.63
CA GLU A 125 -9.74 5.87 -4.81
C GLU A 125 -8.65 4.83 -4.59
N ILE A 126 -8.73 4.04 -3.50
CA ILE A 126 -7.80 2.94 -3.21
C ILE A 126 -7.76 1.94 -4.37
N THR A 127 -8.93 1.51 -4.85
CA THR A 127 -9.04 0.57 -5.98
C THR A 127 -8.38 1.12 -7.24
N LYS A 128 -8.63 2.41 -7.56
CA LYS A 128 -8.05 3.06 -8.74
C LYS A 128 -6.53 3.19 -8.65
N LEU A 129 -6.01 3.59 -7.48
CA LEU A 129 -4.57 3.70 -7.25
C LEU A 129 -3.87 2.35 -7.42
N TRP A 130 -4.41 1.30 -6.79
CA TRP A 130 -3.85 -0.05 -6.92
C TRP A 130 -3.87 -0.53 -8.38
N MET A 131 -4.99 -0.35 -9.09
CA MET A 131 -5.08 -0.69 -10.52
C MET A 131 -4.11 0.12 -11.39
N GLU A 132 -3.93 1.42 -11.10
CA GLU A 132 -2.98 2.27 -11.82
C GLU A 132 -1.54 1.74 -11.65
N TYR A 133 -1.14 1.44 -10.42
CA TYR A 133 0.16 0.83 -10.11
C TYR A 133 0.37 -0.47 -10.86
N GLU A 134 -0.59 -1.40 -10.80
CA GLU A 134 -0.49 -2.71 -11.45
C GLU A 134 -0.44 -2.62 -12.97
N SER A 135 -1.18 -1.67 -13.56
CA SER A 135 -1.19 -1.44 -15.00
C SER A 135 0.14 -0.88 -15.52
N ASN A 136 0.88 -0.15 -14.67
CA ASN A 136 2.17 0.46 -14.97
C ASN A 136 2.17 1.37 -16.23
N PHE A 137 1.04 2.01 -16.55
CA PHE A 137 0.94 2.86 -17.74
C PHE A 137 1.25 4.34 -17.49
N SER A 138 0.84 4.89 -16.34
CA SER A 138 1.05 6.30 -16.01
C SER A 138 2.52 6.60 -15.68
N LEU A 139 2.89 7.88 -15.75
CA LEU A 139 4.25 8.31 -15.37
C LEU A 139 4.48 8.07 -13.87
N GLU A 140 3.46 8.32 -13.05
CA GLU A 140 3.48 8.12 -11.61
C GLU A 140 3.61 6.63 -11.25
N ALA A 141 2.85 5.73 -11.89
CA ALA A 141 2.97 4.30 -11.62
C ALA A 141 4.36 3.75 -11.98
N LYS A 142 4.91 4.17 -13.11
CA LYS A 142 6.27 3.80 -13.53
C LYS A 142 7.31 4.30 -12.53
N PHE A 143 7.20 5.56 -12.13
CA PHE A 143 8.08 6.14 -11.13
C PHE A 143 8.01 5.38 -9.81
N VAL A 144 6.83 5.08 -9.28
CA VAL A 144 6.68 4.35 -8.02
C VAL A 144 7.19 2.91 -8.12
N LYS A 145 7.06 2.23 -9.28
CA LYS A 145 7.71 0.93 -9.51
C LYS A 145 9.24 1.00 -9.56
N ASP A 146 9.81 2.13 -9.96
CA ASP A 146 11.25 2.35 -9.87
C ASP A 146 11.66 2.64 -8.42
N LEU A 147 10.85 3.38 -7.66
CA LEU A 147 11.07 3.58 -6.21
C LEU A 147 11.04 2.25 -5.45
N ASP A 148 10.08 1.36 -5.73
CA ASP A 148 9.98 0.01 -5.14
C ASP A 148 11.31 -0.76 -5.25
N LYS A 149 11.91 -0.77 -6.44
CA LYS A 149 13.21 -1.42 -6.66
C LYS A 149 14.36 -0.69 -5.98
N VAL A 150 14.39 0.64 -6.05
CA VAL A 150 15.47 1.45 -5.44
C VAL A 150 15.47 1.28 -3.94
N GLU A 151 14.29 1.28 -3.32
CA GLU A 151 14.09 1.06 -1.90
C GLU A 151 14.59 -0.34 -1.51
N MET A 152 14.17 -1.39 -2.24
CA MET A 152 14.62 -2.76 -2.01
C MET A 152 16.15 -2.90 -2.12
N ILE A 153 16.78 -2.26 -3.12
CA ILE A 153 18.24 -2.31 -3.31
C ILE A 153 18.95 -1.57 -2.17
N LEU A 154 18.44 -0.40 -1.77
CA LEU A 154 18.99 0.34 -0.64
C LEU A 154 18.90 -0.46 0.66
N GLN A 155 17.76 -1.12 0.90
CA GLN A 155 17.59 -2.00 2.05
C GLN A 155 18.57 -3.19 2.02
N ALA A 156 18.84 -3.75 0.83
CA ALA A 156 19.82 -4.80 0.66
C ALA A 156 21.22 -4.35 1.13
N LEU A 157 21.64 -3.16 0.69
CA LEU A 157 22.93 -2.58 1.07
C LEU A 157 23.02 -2.35 2.58
N GLU A 158 21.97 -1.82 3.21
CA GLU A 158 21.93 -1.62 4.66
C GLU A 158 22.00 -2.94 5.46
N TYR A 159 21.43 -4.02 4.94
CA TYR A 159 21.58 -5.35 5.54
C TYR A 159 22.97 -5.96 5.32
N GLU A 160 23.63 -5.68 4.19
CA GLU A 160 25.01 -6.11 3.92
C GLU A 160 26.03 -5.37 4.78
N ASP A 161 25.83 -4.05 4.99
CA ASP A 161 26.68 -3.21 5.83
C ASP A 161 26.51 -3.50 7.33
N GLY A 162 25.54 -4.33 7.69
CA GLY A 162 25.37 -4.95 9.01
C GLY A 162 24.97 -3.96 10.09
N GLU A 163 23.67 -3.62 10.16
CA GLU A 163 23.02 -2.87 11.26
C GLU A 163 23.92 -1.80 11.92
N THR A 164 24.65 -1.03 11.11
CA THR A 164 25.43 0.10 11.61
C THR A 164 24.77 1.33 11.05
N ILE A 165 23.80 1.88 11.79
CA ILE A 165 23.53 3.34 11.91
C ILE A 165 22.44 3.51 12.99
N PHE A 166 22.94 3.99 14.15
CA PHE A 166 22.29 4.41 15.41
C PHE A 166 21.95 3.34 16.46
#